data_AF-A0A485BFM2-F1
#
_entry.id   AF-A0A485BFM2-F1
#
_cell.length_a   1.000
_cell.length_b   1.000
_cell.length_c   1.000
_cell.angle_alpha   90.00
_cell.angle_beta   90.00
_cell.angle_gamma   90.00
#
_symmetry.space_group_name_H-M   'P 1'
#
loop_
_entity.id
_entity.type
_entity.pdbx_description
1 polymer ?
#
loop_
_entity_poly.entity_id
_entity_poly.type
_entity_poly.pdbx_seq_one_letter_code
_entity_poly.pdbx_strand_id
1 'polypeptide(L)'
;MHSERAPLLLKIATWGGVIFLHFPLLIIALYAFNTEDAAFSFPPQGLTLRWFSEAAGRGDIIESVTLSLKIAALSTAIALVLGTLAAGALWRSAFFWQERRVPAAAVTHRATGGSLPAWRC
;
A
#
# COMPACT_ATOMS: atom_id res chain seq x y z
N MET A 1 -1.00 21.98 25.59
CA MET A 1 -1.51 22.36 24.25
C MET A 1 -0.38 22.96 23.41
N HIS A 2 0.63 22.17 23.03
CA HIS A 2 1.71 22.63 22.17
C HIS A 2 1.43 22.16 20.75
N SER A 3 0.74 23.01 19.99
CA SER A 3 0.60 22.85 18.54
C SER A 3 1.92 23.30 17.90
N GLU A 4 2.92 22.42 17.99
CA GLU A 4 4.10 22.46 17.14
C GLU A 4 3.60 22.28 15.70
N ARG A 5 3.48 23.38 14.96
CA ARG A 5 3.12 23.33 13.54
C ARG A 5 4.13 22.41 12.86
N ALA A 6 3.68 21.29 12.31
CA ALA A 6 4.54 20.43 11.49
C ALA A 6 5.32 21.33 10.53
N PRO A 7 6.66 21.29 10.53
CA PRO A 7 7.46 22.24 9.76
C PRO A 7 6.94 22.20 8.33
N LEU A 8 6.67 23.38 7.76
CA LEU A 8 5.98 23.53 6.47
C LEU A 8 6.62 22.63 5.39
N LEU A 9 7.93 22.41 5.52
CA LEU A 9 8.74 21.48 4.75
C LEU A 9 8.29 20.01 4.83
N LEU A 10 7.95 19.47 6.01
CA LEU A 10 7.39 18.11 6.14
C LEU A 10 6.03 18.00 5.45
N LYS A 11 5.18 19.02 5.60
CA LYS A 11 3.86 19.04 4.95
C LYS A 11 4.00 19.10 3.42
N ILE A 12 4.92 19.92 2.90
CA ILE A 12 5.23 19.96 1.46
C ILE A 12 5.81 18.62 1.00
N ALA A 13 6.72 18.01 1.76
CA ALA A 13 7.31 16.72 1.40
C ALA A 13 6.25 15.61 1.32
N THR A 14 5.34 15.53 2.29
CA THR A 14 4.22 14.57 2.27
C THR A 14 3.29 14.81 1.07
N TRP A 15 2.86 16.05 0.85
CA TRP A 15 1.99 16.37 -0.29
C TRP A 15 2.68 16.18 -1.64
N GLY A 16 3.96 16.52 -1.74
CA GLY A 16 4.79 16.29 -2.91
C GLY A 16 4.91 14.81 -3.24
N GLY A 17 5.16 13.96 -2.23
CA GLY A 17 5.19 12.50 -2.39
C GLY A 17 3.84 11.93 -2.82
N VAL A 18 2.74 12.39 -2.22
CA VAL A 18 1.37 11.98 -2.60
C VAL A 18 1.08 12.37 -4.05
N ILE A 19 1.32 13.63 -4.45
CA ILE A 19 1.08 14.09 -5.82
C ILE A 19 1.97 13.34 -6.80
N PHE A 20 3.24 13.11 -6.47
CA PHE A 20 4.17 12.35 -7.30
C PHE A 20 3.70 10.91 -7.53
N LEU A 21 3.19 10.24 -6.49
CA LEU A 21 2.62 8.88 -6.61
C LEU A 21 1.32 8.87 -7.42
N HIS A 22 0.50 9.92 -7.33
CA HIS A 22 -0.77 10.04 -8.06
C HIS A 22 -0.58 10.55 -9.49
N PHE A 23 0.54 11.20 -9.82
CA PHE A 23 0.84 11.70 -11.16
C PHE A 23 0.74 10.61 -12.25
N PRO A 24 1.38 9.43 -12.12
CA PRO A 24 1.21 8.36 -13.11
C PRO A 24 -0.20 7.78 -13.12
N LEU A 25 -0.89 7.72 -11.97
CA LEU A 25 -2.30 7.30 -11.93
C LEU A 25 -3.20 8.29 -12.68
N LEU A 26 -2.94 9.60 -12.57
CA LEU A 26 -3.68 10.62 -13.30
C LEU A 26 -3.46 10.48 -14.80
N ILE A 27 -2.23 10.19 -15.25
CA ILE A 27 -1.94 9.93 -16.67
C ILE A 27 -2.72 8.70 -17.15
N ILE A 28 -2.68 7.59 -16.41
CA ILE A 28 -3.42 6.37 -16.76
C ILE A 28 -4.93 6.62 -16.74
N ALA A 29 -5.45 7.37 -15.77
CA ALA A 29 -6.86 7.73 -15.72
C ALA A 29 -7.25 8.59 -16.93
N LEU A 30 -6.46 9.62 -17.25
CA LEU A 30 -6.66 10.43 -18.45
C LEU A 30 -6.62 9.58 -19.72
N TYR A 31 -5.68 8.65 -19.84
CA TYR A 31 -5.58 7.70 -20.95
C TYR A 31 -6.75 6.70 -21.00
N ALA A 32 -7.28 6.28 -19.85
CA ALA A 32 -8.42 5.35 -19.77
C ALA A 32 -9.76 6.02 -20.14
N PHE A 33 -9.87 7.33 -19.97
CA PHE A 33 -11.04 8.13 -20.35
C PHE A 33 -10.87 8.84 -21.70
N ASN A 34 -9.65 8.98 -22.21
CA ASN A 34 -9.36 9.62 -23.48
C ASN A 34 -9.11 8.55 -24.54
N THR A 35 -9.65 8.79 -25.73
CA THR A 35 -9.78 7.79 -26.80
C THR A 35 -8.44 7.44 -27.40
N GLU A 36 -7.83 6.39 -26.88
CA GLU A 36 -6.76 5.63 -27.55
C GLU A 36 -7.38 4.71 -28.61
N ASP A 37 -8.09 5.33 -29.57
CA ASP A 37 -8.25 4.76 -30.92
C ASP A 37 -6.93 4.91 -31.73
N ALA A 38 -5.79 5.04 -31.05
CA ALA A 38 -4.47 5.21 -31.66
C ALA A 38 -3.74 3.89 -31.95
N ALA A 39 -4.34 2.72 -31.67
CA ALA A 39 -3.69 1.45 -32.00
C ALA A 39 -4.28 0.72 -33.22
N PHE A 40 -5.60 0.76 -33.50
CA PHE A 40 -6.17 -0.17 -34.49
C PHE A 40 -7.35 0.25 -35.40
N SER A 41 -7.92 1.47 -35.39
CA SER A 41 -8.87 1.86 -36.46
C SER A 41 -9.12 3.37 -36.65
N PHE A 42 -8.68 3.85 -37.82
CA PHE A 42 -9.08 5.08 -38.53
C PHE A 42 -10.62 5.07 -38.74
N PRO A 43 -11.49 5.96 -38.19
CA PRO A 43 -11.44 7.43 -38.18
C PRO A 43 -11.84 8.12 -36.82
N PRO A 44 -11.29 9.31 -36.49
CA PRO A 44 -11.40 9.92 -35.16
C PRO A 44 -12.76 10.59 -34.90
N GLN A 45 -13.53 10.10 -33.91
CA GLN A 45 -14.77 10.73 -33.44
C GLN A 45 -14.87 10.72 -31.90
N GLY A 46 -14.37 11.79 -31.26
CA GLY A 46 -14.76 12.22 -29.91
C GLY A 46 -14.29 11.37 -28.72
N LEU A 47 -14.42 11.91 -27.51
CA LEU A 47 -14.26 11.20 -26.24
C LEU A 47 -15.29 10.07 -26.16
N THR A 48 -14.90 8.81 -26.34
CA THR A 48 -15.87 7.70 -26.37
C THR A 48 -15.82 6.88 -25.08
N LEU A 49 -16.93 6.76 -24.35
CA LEU A 49 -17.06 5.74 -23.30
C LEU A 49 -17.38 4.35 -23.89
N ARG A 50 -17.12 4.15 -25.19
CA ARG A 50 -17.60 3.00 -25.96
C ARG A 50 -16.91 1.70 -25.54
N TRP A 51 -15.62 1.74 -25.21
CA TRP A 51 -14.94 0.57 -24.63
C TRP A 51 -15.48 0.21 -23.25
N PHE A 52 -15.91 1.20 -22.45
CA PHE A 52 -16.52 0.93 -21.15
C PHE A 52 -17.90 0.27 -21.33
N SER A 53 -18.71 0.73 -22.29
CA SER A 53 -19.98 0.07 -22.63
C SER A 53 -19.78 -1.32 -23.25
N GLU A 54 -18.78 -1.49 -24.13
CA GLU A 54 -18.43 -2.77 -24.75
C GLU A 54 -17.90 -3.77 -23.71
N ALA A 55 -17.04 -3.33 -22.80
CA ALA A 55 -16.53 -4.14 -21.71
C ALA A 55 -17.64 -4.51 -20.71
N ALA A 56 -18.57 -3.58 -20.42
CA ALA A 56 -19.73 -3.84 -19.57
C ALA A 56 -20.76 -4.78 -20.24
N GLY A 57 -20.85 -4.78 -21.58
CA GLY A 57 -21.71 -5.69 -22.34
C GLY A 57 -21.17 -7.12 -22.44
N ARG A 58 -19.88 -7.34 -22.15
CA ARG A 58 -19.25 -8.67 -22.18
C ARG A 58 -19.43 -9.37 -20.85
N GLY A 59 -20.31 -10.38 -20.84
CA GLY A 59 -20.60 -11.21 -19.66
C GLY A 59 -19.34 -11.78 -19.01
N ASP A 60 -18.38 -12.26 -19.80
CA ASP A 60 -17.11 -12.83 -19.31
C ASP A 60 -16.31 -11.86 -18.43
N ILE A 61 -16.32 -10.56 -18.76
CA ILE A 61 -15.59 -9.53 -18.02
C ILE A 61 -16.29 -9.27 -16.68
N ILE A 62 -17.61 -9.09 -16.70
CA ILE A 62 -18.40 -8.83 -15.50
C ILE A 62 -18.38 -10.04 -14.54
N GLU A 63 -18.44 -11.25 -15.08
CA GLU A 63 -18.36 -12.48 -14.30
C GLU A 63 -17.00 -12.61 -13.60
N SER A 64 -15.90 -12.35 -14.33
CA SER A 64 -14.54 -12.38 -13.79
C SER A 64 -14.32 -11.33 -12.68
N VAL A 65 -14.84 -10.12 -12.88
CA VAL A 65 -14.79 -9.04 -11.86
C VAL A 65 -15.60 -9.44 -10.62
N THR A 66 -16.80 -9.99 -10.82
CA THR A 66 -17.67 -10.41 -9.72
C THR A 66 -17.05 -11.55 -8.92
N LEU A 67 -16.45 -12.53 -9.60
CA LEU A 67 -15.75 -13.63 -8.95
C LEU A 67 -14.57 -13.14 -8.11
N SER A 68 -13.76 -12.24 -8.68
CA SER A 68 -12.62 -11.64 -7.98
C SER A 68 -13.06 -10.85 -6.75
N LEU A 69 -14.14 -10.08 -6.86
CA LEU A 69 -14.70 -9.32 -5.75
C LEU A 69 -15.22 -10.23 -4.63
N LYS A 70 -15.91 -11.33 -4.98
CA LYS A 70 -16.37 -12.34 -4.02
C LYS A 70 -15.20 -12.95 -3.25
N ILE A 71 -14.14 -13.35 -3.94
CA ILE A 71 -12.94 -13.94 -3.32
C ILE A 71 -12.23 -12.91 -2.42
N ALA A 72 -12.06 -11.67 -2.90
CA ALA A 72 -11.43 -10.60 -2.13
C ALA A 72 -12.20 -10.28 -0.85
N ALA A 73 -13.54 -10.21 -0.93
CA ALA A 73 -14.40 -9.97 0.23
C ALA A 73 -14.31 -11.10 1.26
N LEU A 74 -14.40 -12.36 0.81
CA LEU A 74 -14.31 -13.52 1.69
C LEU A 74 -12.93 -13.62 2.37
N SER A 75 -11.86 -13.40 1.60
CA SER A 75 -10.48 -13.37 2.12
C SER A 75 -10.29 -12.28 3.16
N THR A 76 -10.77 -11.06 2.89
CA THR A 76 -10.68 -9.93 3.83
C THR A 76 -11.47 -10.21 5.11
N ALA A 77 -12.67 -10.79 5.01
CA ALA A 77 -13.48 -11.14 6.17
C ALA A 77 -12.78 -12.15 7.07
N ILE A 78 -12.22 -13.22 6.49
CA ILE A 78 -11.46 -14.23 7.25
C ILE A 78 -10.22 -13.60 7.88
N ALA A 79 -9.46 -12.78 7.12
CA ALA A 79 -8.28 -12.11 7.62
C ALA A 79 -8.60 -11.15 8.79
N LEU A 80 -9.71 -10.43 8.73
CA LEU A 80 -10.16 -9.55 9.82
C LEU A 80 -10.56 -10.35 11.07
N VAL A 81 -11.30 -11.45 10.91
CA VAL A 81 -11.69 -12.30 12.03
C VAL A 81 -10.46 -12.89 12.71
N LEU A 82 -9.57 -13.52 11.95
CA LEU A 82 -8.36 -14.14 12.49
C LEU A 82 -7.39 -13.08 13.05
N GLY A 83 -7.21 -11.96 12.36
CA GLY A 83 -6.35 -10.86 12.80
C GLY A 83 -6.85 -10.22 14.10
N THR A 84 -8.18 -10.02 14.23
CA THR A 84 -8.78 -9.47 15.45
C THR A 84 -8.66 -10.44 16.62
N LEU A 85 -8.92 -11.74 16.39
CA LEU A 85 -8.75 -12.76 17.42
C LEU A 85 -7.29 -12.87 17.87
N ALA A 86 -6.34 -12.85 16.94
CA ALA A 86 -4.90 -12.87 17.24
C ALA A 86 -4.47 -11.63 18.02
N ALA A 87 -4.93 -10.44 17.62
CA ALA A 87 -4.66 -9.19 18.34
C ALA A 87 -5.22 -9.23 19.77
N GLY A 88 -6.44 -9.74 19.96
CA GLY A 88 -7.05 -9.94 21.27
C GLY A 88 -6.29 -10.95 22.14
N ALA A 89 -5.86 -12.07 21.54
CA ALA A 89 -5.06 -13.08 22.22
C ALA A 89 -3.67 -12.55 22.63
N LEU A 90 -3.01 -11.76 21.78
CA LEU A 90 -1.75 -11.08 22.11
C LEU A 90 -1.94 -10.05 23.21
N TRP A 91 -3.02 -9.26 23.18
CA TRP A 91 -3.31 -8.31 24.26
C TRP A 91 -3.48 -9.01 25.62
N ARG A 92 -4.14 -10.18 25.64
CA ARG A 92 -4.29 -10.98 26.88
C ARG A 92 -3.05 -11.79 27.26
N SER A 93 -2.28 -12.30 26.29
CA SER A 93 -1.08 -13.12 26.52
C SER A 93 0.22 -12.33 26.62
N ALA A 94 0.22 -11.02 26.31
CA ALA A 94 1.33 -10.12 26.61
C ALA A 94 1.63 -10.07 28.12
N PHE A 95 0.65 -10.39 28.97
CA PHE A 95 0.86 -10.58 30.41
C PHE A 95 1.66 -11.85 30.74
N PHE A 96 1.66 -12.86 29.87
CA PHE A 96 2.31 -14.17 30.09
C PHE A 96 3.66 -14.30 29.37
N TRP A 97 3.91 -13.56 28.26
CA TRP A 97 5.16 -13.66 27.49
C TRP A 97 6.20 -12.56 27.79
N GLN A 98 5.87 -11.56 28.61
CA GLN A 98 6.85 -10.53 29.00
C GLN A 98 8.10 -11.10 29.69
N GLU A 99 8.02 -12.30 30.29
CA GLU A 99 9.14 -13.01 30.92
C GLU A 99 10.19 -13.52 29.90
N ARG A 100 9.87 -13.58 28.59
CA ARG A 100 10.82 -13.95 27.53
C ARG A 100 11.25 -12.78 26.65
N ARG A 101 11.08 -11.54 27.13
CA ARG A 101 11.86 -10.43 26.58
C ARG A 101 13.30 -10.61 27.03
N VAL A 102 14.08 -11.31 26.21
CA VAL A 102 15.53 -11.17 26.19
C VAL A 102 15.81 -9.66 26.24
N PRO A 103 16.46 -9.15 27.28
CA PRO A 103 16.66 -7.72 27.41
C PRO A 103 17.46 -7.24 26.21
N ALA A 104 16.92 -6.29 25.45
CA ALA A 104 17.62 -5.62 24.35
C ALA A 104 18.95 -4.98 24.80
N ALA A 105 19.14 -4.82 26.12
CA ALA A 105 20.42 -4.44 26.73
C ALA A 105 21.55 -5.47 26.50
N ALA A 106 21.25 -6.74 26.23
CA ALA A 106 22.26 -7.76 25.95
C ALA A 106 22.80 -7.71 24.51
N VAL A 107 22.07 -7.07 23.57
CA VAL A 107 22.50 -6.92 22.16
C VAL A 107 23.35 -5.67 21.95
N THR A 108 23.14 -4.62 22.74
CA THR A 108 23.90 -3.35 22.61
C THR A 108 25.30 -3.43 23.23
N HIS A 109 25.57 -4.36 24.15
CA HIS A 109 26.90 -4.54 24.74
C HIS A 109 27.87 -5.42 23.92
N ARG A 110 27.40 -6.10 22.85
CA ARG A 110 28.28 -6.91 21.97
C ARG A 110 28.79 -6.13 20.74
N ALA A 111 28.39 -4.87 20.56
CA ALA A 111 28.88 -4.01 19.47
C ALA A 111 30.04 -3.10 19.88
N THR A 112 30.32 -2.93 21.18
CA THR A 112 31.38 -2.05 21.71
C THR A 112 32.57 -2.80 22.33
N GLY A 113 32.66 -4.11 22.12
CA GLY A 113 33.80 -4.95 22.50
C GLY A 113 34.70 -5.38 21.34
N GLY A 114 34.53 -4.77 20.16
CA GLY A 114 35.36 -4.98 18.99
C GLY A 114 36.45 -3.91 18.93
N SER A 115 37.63 -4.29 19.37
CA SER A 115 38.91 -3.59 19.15
C SER A 115 39.05 -3.01 17.74
N LEU A 116 39.08 -1.68 17.64
CA LEU A 116 39.87 -0.92 16.65
C LEU A 116 40.68 0.08 17.50
N PRO A 117 42.00 0.29 17.31
CA PRO A 117 42.71 0.30 16.01
C PRO A 117 44.11 -0.38 16.02
N ALA A 118 44.44 -1.16 14.99
CA ALA A 118 45.81 -1.67 14.77
C ALA A 118 46.44 -1.21 13.44
N TRP A 119 45.79 -0.33 12.67
CA TRP A 119 46.30 0.17 11.38
C TRP A 119 46.91 1.59 11.47
N ARG A 120 47.31 2.02 12.68
CA ARG A 120 48.29 3.10 12.84
C ARG A 120 49.67 2.46 12.97
N CYS A 121 50.39 2.45 11.83
CA CYS A 121 51.80 2.14 11.55
C CYS A 121 51.95 1.05 10.48
#